data_AF-X1R7J2-F1
#
_entry.id   AF-X1R7J2-F1
#
_cell.length_a   1.000
_cell.length_b   1.000
_cell.length_c   1.000
_cell.angle_alpha   90.00
_cell.angle_beta   90.00
_cell.angle_gamma   90.00
#
_symmetry.space_group_name_H-M   'P 1'
#
loop_
_entity.id
_entity.type
_entity.pdbx_description
1 polymer ?
#
loop_
_entity_poly.entity_id
_entity_poly.type
_entity_poly.pdbx_seq_one_letter_code
_entity_poly.pdbx_strand_id
1 'polypeptide(L)' 'MVDLAKSKDQTEKYLFKLEDGNLIESVLIFSDKRVTECISSQIGCKYNCLF' A
#
# COMPACT_ATOMS: atom_id res chain seq x y z
N MET A 1 -8.67 -8.08 -2.80
CA MET A 1 -8.24 -6.79 -3.36
C MET A 1 -9.50 -6.01 -3.74
N VAL A 2 -9.59 -4.74 -3.34
CA VAL A 2 -10.79 -3.89 -3.50
C VAL A 2 -10.58 -2.84 -4.58
N ASP A 3 -9.40 -2.23 -4.63
CA ASP A 3 -9.09 -1.16 -5.57
C ASP A 3 -7.62 -1.19 -6.02
N LEU A 4 -7.36 -0.63 -7.20
CA LEU A 4 -6.05 -0.40 -7.79
C LEU A 4 -5.98 1.03 -8.33
N ALA A 5 -5.04 1.80 -7.81
CA ALA A 5 -4.68 3.09 -8.38
C ALA A 5 -3.30 3.01 -9.04
N LYS A 6 -3.21 3.41 -10.30
CA LYS A 6 -1.95 3.47 -11.05
C LYS A 6 -1.53 4.90 -11.31
N SER A 7 -0.30 5.23 -10.93
CA SER A 7 0.33 6.53 -11.16
C SER A 7 0.95 6.61 -12.57
N LYS A 8 1.28 7.84 -13.00
CA LYS A 8 1.92 8.11 -14.30
C LYS A 8 3.33 7.52 -14.41
N ASP A 9 4.02 7.36 -13.29
CA ASP A 9 5.34 6.72 -13.18
C ASP A 9 5.25 5.19 -13.04
N GLN A 10 4.06 4.63 -13.28
CA GLN A 10 3.74 3.21 -13.17
C GLN A 10 3.72 2.67 -11.74
N THR A 11 3.91 3.48 -10.70
CA THR A 11 3.66 3.03 -9.31
C THR A 11 2.22 2.59 -9.16
N GLU A 12 2.03 1.43 -8.53
CA GLU A 12 0.73 0.82 -8.33
C GLU A 12 0.43 0.75 -6.83
N LYS A 13 -0.66 1.39 -6.43
CA LYS A 13 -1.19 1.35 -5.07
C LYS A 13 -2.39 0.43 -5.02
N TYR A 14 -2.37 -0.49 -4.06
CA TYR A 14 -3.37 -1.51 -3.86
C TYR A 14 -4.12 -1.25 -2.55
N LEU A 15 -5.45 -1.39 -2.60
CA LEU A 15 -6.30 -1.41 -1.42
C LEU A 15 -6.82 -2.83 -1.18
N PHE A 16 -6.52 -3.40 -0.02
CA PHE A 16 -6.97 -4.73 0.38
C PHE A 16 -8.01 -4.62 1.49
N LYS A 17 -9.01 -5.49 1.44
CA LYS A 17 -9.94 -5.74 2.54
C LYS A 17 -9.55 -7.04 3.22
N LEU A 18 -9.34 -6.98 4.52
CA LEU A 18 -9.02 -8.11 5.39
C LEU A 18 -10.29 -8.85 5.82
N GLU A 19 -10.12 -10.01 6.44
CA GLU A 19 -11.23 -10.88 6.87
C GLU A 19 -12.16 -10.20 7.87
N ASP A 20 -11.62 -9.34 8.74
CA ASP A 20 -12.36 -8.54 9.72
C ASP A 20 -13.05 -7.30 9.10
N GLY A 21 -12.90 -7.11 7.78
CA GLY A 21 -13.49 -6.02 7.03
C GLY A 21 -12.67 -4.72 7.03
N ASN A 22 -11.58 -4.65 7.79
CA ASN A 22 -10.66 -3.50 7.76
C ASN A 22 -9.89 -3.44 6.45
N LEU A 23 -9.32 -2.26 6.18
CA LEU A 23 -8.55 -1.99 4.97
C LEU A 23 -7.07 -1.77 5.29
N ILE A 24 -6.19 -2.29 4.42
CA ILE A 24 -4.76 -1.98 4.41
C ILE A 24 -4.29 -1.68 2.99
N GLU A 25 -3.16 -1.00 2.89
CA GLU A 25 -2.56 -0.60 1.62
C GLU A 25 -1.23 -1.33 1.38
N SER A 26 -0.92 -1.56 0.11
CA SER A 26 0.40 -1.96 -0.37
C SER A 26 0.77 -1.15 -1.61
N VAL A 27 2.05 -0.92 -1.85
CA VAL A 27 2.51 -0.12 -3.00
C VAL A 27 3.69 -0.78 -3.70
N LEU A 28 3.51 -1.10 -4.98
CA LEU A 28 4.57 -1.52 -5.89
C LEU A 28 5.20 -0.28 -6.53
N ILE A 29 6.51 -0.12 -6.32
CA ILE A 29 7.31 0.96 -6.89
C ILE A 29 8.33 0.34 -7.86
N PHE A 30 8.23 0.74 -9.13
CA PHE A 30 9.10 0.23 -10.18
C PHE A 30 10.30 1.15 -10.38
N SER A 31 11.48 0.56 -10.49
CA SER A 31 12.73 1.21 -10.88
C SER A 31 13.47 0.29 -11.87
N ASP A 32 14.45 0.82 -12.59
CA ASP A 32 15.09 0.13 -13.72
C ASP A 32 15.47 -1.34 -13.47
N LYS A 33 16.08 -1.62 -12.31
CA LYS A 33 16.57 -2.96 -11.96
C LYS A 33 15.93 -3.56 -10.72
N ARG A 34 14.94 -2.87 -10.13
CA ARG A 34 14.35 -3.27 -8.86
C ARG A 34 12.87 -2.94 -8.84
N VAL A 35 12.09 -3.84 -8.25
CA VAL A 35 10.74 -3.56 -7.80
C VAL A 35 10.78 -3.53 -6.28
N THR A 36 10.30 -2.44 -5.69
CA THR A 36 10.18 -2.29 -4.24
C THR A 36 8.72 -2.39 -3.86
N GLU A 37 8.42 -3.28 -2.93
CA GLU A 37 7.08 -3.42 -2.36
C GLU A 37 7.05 -2.79 -0.96
N CYS A 38 6.12 -1.86 -0.75
CA CYS A 38 5.80 -1.30 0.56
C CYS A 38 4.62 -2.06 1.15
N ILE A 39 4.85 -2.79 2.25
CA ILE A 39 3.82 -3.58 2.92
C ILE A 39 3.37 -2.92 4.24
N SER A 40 2.06 -2.91 4.48
CA SER A 40 1.52 -2.54 5.79
C SER A 40 1.77 -3.65 6.82
N SER A 41 2.13 -3.27 8.05
CA SER A 41 2.32 -4.21 9.18
C SER A 41 1.17 -4.20 10.19
N GLN A 42 0.33 -3.17 10.16
CA GLN A 42 -0.77 -2.95 11.11
C GLN A 42 -1.94 -2.27 10.40
N ILE A 43 -3.13 -2.39 10.98
CA ILE A 43 -4.30 -1.59 10.62
C ILE A 43 -4.23 -0.30 11.45
N GLY A 44 -3.81 0.80 10.83
CA GLY A 44 -3.48 2.05 11.53
C GLY A 44 -2.20 1.94 12.37
N CYS A 45 -1.88 3.00 13.13
CA CYS A 45 -0.68 3.06 13.96
C CYS A 45 -0.92 3.88 15.23
N LYS A 46 -0.62 3.30 16.40
CA LYS A 46 -0.88 3.93 17.71
C LYS A 46 0.03 5.11 18.04
N TYR A 47 1.15 5.25 17.32
CA TYR A 47 2.19 6.22 17.68
C TYR A 47 1.81 7.66 17.38
N ASN A 48 0.74 7.90 16.61
CA ASN A 48 0.19 9.22 16.34
C ASN A 48 1.26 10.22 15.89
N CYS A 49 2.13 9.79 14.95
CA CYS A 49 3.12 10.66 14.33
C CYS A 49 2.42 11.85 13.67
N LEU A 50 2.96 13.06 13.83
CA LEU A 50 2.30 14.31 13.41
C LEU A 50 2.46 14.65 11.91
N PHE A 51 3.42 14.03 11.23
CA PHE A 51 3.68 14.22 9.80
C PHE A 51 2.72 13.38 8.95
#